data_AF-A0A5S4STP7-F1
#
_entry.id   AF-A0A5S4STP7-F1
#
_cell.length_a   1.000
_cell.length_b   1.000
_cell.length_c   1.000
_cell.angle_alpha   90.00
_cell.angle_beta   90.00
_cell.angle_gamma   90.00
#
_symmetry.space_group_name_H-M   'P 1'
#
loop_
_entity.id
_entity.type
_entity.pdbx_description
1 polymer ?
#
loop_
_entity_poly.entity_id
_entity_poly.type
_entity_poly.pdbx_seq_one_letter_code
_entity_poly.pdbx_strand_id
1 'polypeptide(L)'
;MATSPAGKRPAPKKTATPKKPTAPKKAVGISASKAKAAAKTKAATKALARTATKKIAISGRHAGDLTDLQSRFVDEYLIDLNATKAAIRAGYSEKTAAVIGSENLIKPNIAAEIQLRKQERQQRTEITADVVLREVWQMFRADARELVEVRVGCCRHCYGEGHKRQRTVAEMNAAREKWIDSGKVPLDFDEEGGIGFNPLLPPHPTCPECGGDGYSRVVLHDTRKLSPEAASLYAGAKHGKNGIEIQMHDKVGIAEKLFKHLGLYEAHNKQRNAAQEALAGLATSELLALQARLLGGGEGG
;
A
#
# COMPACT_ATOMS: atom_id res chain seq x y z
N MET A 1 -17.64 56.79 55.40
CA MET A 1 -17.21 56.03 56.59
C MET A 1 -18.08 54.79 56.73
N ALA A 2 -17.49 53.60 56.60
CA ALA A 2 -17.92 52.32 57.18
C ALA A 2 -17.10 51.22 56.50
N THR A 3 -15.83 51.10 56.91
CA THR A 3 -15.04 49.88 56.73
C THR A 3 -15.41 48.90 57.83
N SER A 4 -15.60 47.64 57.47
CA SER A 4 -15.64 46.51 58.41
C SER A 4 -15.12 45.24 57.74
N PRO A 5 -14.52 44.32 58.51
CA PRO A 5 -13.22 43.77 58.16
C PRO A 5 -13.22 42.27 57.84
N ALA A 6 -12.06 41.84 57.33
CA ALA A 6 -11.72 40.48 56.90
C ALA A 6 -12.03 39.38 57.94
N GLY A 7 -12.85 38.42 57.51
CA GLY A 7 -13.06 37.13 58.19
C GLY A 7 -12.01 36.09 57.80
N LYS A 8 -11.51 35.37 58.80
CA LYS A 8 -10.49 34.31 58.73
C LYS A 8 -10.94 33.07 57.93
N ARG A 9 -9.98 32.51 57.18
CA ARG A 9 -9.98 31.21 56.47
C ARG A 9 -10.37 30.01 57.34
N PRO A 10 -11.10 29.02 56.79
CA PRO A 10 -10.92 27.61 57.14
C PRO A 10 -9.98 26.90 56.14
N ALA A 11 -9.09 26.06 56.69
CA ALA A 11 -8.09 25.29 55.96
C ALA A 11 -8.70 24.24 54.99
N PRO A 12 -8.00 23.91 53.88
CA PRO A 12 -8.48 22.92 52.93
C PRO A 12 -8.46 21.51 53.54
N LYS A 13 -9.60 20.82 53.45
CA LYS A 13 -9.79 19.43 53.89
C LYS A 13 -8.90 18.49 53.08
N LYS A 14 -8.07 17.71 53.78
CA LYS A 14 -7.29 16.60 53.22
C LYS A 14 -8.24 15.49 52.77
N THR A 15 -8.34 15.27 51.47
CA THR A 15 -9.03 14.10 50.90
C THR A 15 -8.15 12.86 51.00
N ALA A 16 -8.71 11.81 51.59
CA ALA A 16 -8.05 10.54 51.86
C ALA A 16 -7.67 9.80 50.57
N THR A 17 -6.46 9.24 50.57
CA THR A 17 -5.94 8.32 49.55
C THR A 17 -6.71 7.00 49.54
N PRO A 18 -7.05 6.42 48.37
CA PRO A 18 -7.74 5.15 48.30
C PRO A 18 -6.80 3.99 48.66
N LYS A 19 -7.26 3.13 49.59
CA LYS A 19 -6.58 1.91 50.01
C LYS A 19 -6.52 0.90 48.86
N LYS A 20 -5.33 0.32 48.67
CA LYS A 20 -5.00 -0.82 47.81
C LYS A 20 -5.89 -2.04 48.15
N PRO A 21 -6.59 -2.65 47.19
CA PRO A 21 -7.28 -3.91 47.43
C PRO A 21 -6.30 -5.07 47.58
N THR A 22 -6.57 -5.89 48.59
CA THR A 22 -5.89 -7.14 48.96
C THR A 22 -6.11 -8.23 47.91
N ALA A 23 -5.06 -9.02 47.66
CA ALA A 23 -5.05 -10.12 46.71
C ALA A 23 -5.95 -11.29 47.15
N PRO A 24 -6.72 -11.91 46.23
CA PRO A 24 -7.37 -13.18 46.50
C PRO A 24 -6.38 -14.35 46.39
N LYS A 25 -6.57 -15.33 47.27
CA LYS A 25 -5.74 -16.53 47.44
C LYS A 25 -5.85 -17.50 46.25
N LYS A 26 -4.77 -18.25 46.06
CA LYS A 26 -4.51 -19.29 45.04
C LYS A 26 -5.69 -20.24 44.78
N ALA A 27 -6.06 -20.39 43.51
CA ALA A 27 -6.59 -21.63 42.96
C ALA A 27 -5.49 -22.31 42.14
N VAL A 28 -5.26 -23.58 42.44
CA VAL A 28 -4.32 -24.50 41.79
C VAL A 28 -4.90 -24.94 40.44
N GLY A 29 -4.11 -24.90 39.37
CA GLY A 29 -4.57 -25.40 38.06
C GLY A 29 -3.65 -25.08 36.87
N ILE A 30 -2.60 -25.88 36.71
CA ILE A 30 -2.03 -26.37 35.44
C ILE A 30 -2.06 -25.41 34.24
N SER A 31 -0.95 -24.71 33.97
CA SER A 31 -0.55 -24.29 32.59
C SER A 31 0.77 -23.50 32.48
N ALA A 32 1.59 -23.42 33.53
CA ALA A 32 2.89 -22.73 33.48
C ALA A 32 4.02 -23.53 32.78
N SER A 33 3.80 -24.81 32.46
CA SER A 33 4.82 -25.69 31.86
C SER A 33 4.92 -25.59 30.33
N LYS A 34 3.86 -25.13 29.64
CA LYS A 34 3.85 -25.05 28.16
C LYS A 34 4.56 -23.79 27.63
N ALA A 35 4.50 -22.67 28.36
CA ALA A 35 5.17 -21.42 27.98
C ALA A 35 6.71 -21.47 28.15
N LYS A 36 7.21 -22.18 29.17
CA LYS A 36 8.65 -22.33 29.40
C LYS A 36 9.31 -23.30 28.42
N ALA A 37 8.59 -24.33 27.97
CA ALA A 37 9.04 -25.24 26.92
C ALA A 37 9.15 -24.55 25.56
N ALA A 38 8.16 -23.73 25.19
CA ALA A 38 8.14 -22.97 23.93
C ALA A 38 9.25 -21.87 23.84
N ALA A 39 9.62 -21.27 24.98
CA ALA A 39 10.72 -20.31 25.04
C ALA A 39 12.11 -20.99 24.95
N LYS A 40 12.27 -22.17 25.57
CA LYS A 40 13.51 -22.96 25.48
C LYS A 40 13.72 -23.54 24.08
N THR A 41 12.66 -23.99 23.41
CA THR A 41 12.74 -24.47 22.03
C THR A 41 12.99 -23.34 21.03
N LYS A 42 12.44 -22.13 21.21
CA LYS A 42 12.75 -20.96 20.37
C LYS A 42 14.19 -20.45 20.56
N ALA A 43 14.74 -20.52 21.77
CA ALA A 43 16.13 -20.16 22.03
C ALA A 43 17.11 -21.22 21.46
N ALA A 44 16.77 -22.50 21.56
CA ALA A 44 17.56 -23.59 20.99
C ALA A 44 17.53 -23.59 19.45
N THR A 45 16.37 -23.34 18.82
CA THR A 45 16.30 -23.24 17.35
C THR A 45 16.99 -21.97 16.82
N LYS A 46 16.95 -20.85 17.55
CA LYS A 46 17.72 -19.64 17.19
C LYS A 46 19.24 -19.82 17.39
N ALA A 47 19.66 -20.65 18.35
CA ALA A 47 21.07 -20.99 18.57
C ALA A 47 21.59 -22.02 17.55
N LEU A 48 20.79 -23.03 17.19
CA LEU A 48 21.09 -23.97 16.11
C LEU A 48 21.08 -23.29 14.74
N ALA A 49 20.16 -22.37 14.48
CA ALA A 49 20.17 -21.53 13.28
C ALA A 49 21.42 -20.65 13.24
N ARG A 50 21.75 -19.89 14.30
CA ARG A 50 22.99 -19.09 14.36
C ARG A 50 24.26 -19.92 14.22
N THR A 51 24.29 -21.15 14.74
CA THR A 51 25.46 -22.05 14.61
C THR A 51 25.55 -22.67 13.21
N ALA A 52 24.42 -22.96 12.57
CA ALA A 52 24.36 -23.39 11.17
C ALA A 52 24.72 -22.25 10.19
N THR A 53 24.22 -21.04 10.41
CA THR A 53 24.60 -19.85 9.63
C THR A 53 26.08 -19.48 9.84
N LYS A 54 26.63 -19.67 11.05
CA LYS A 54 28.07 -19.45 11.32
C LYS A 54 28.95 -20.56 10.73
N LYS A 55 28.49 -21.81 10.67
CA LYS A 55 29.19 -22.90 9.96
C LYS A 55 29.17 -22.68 8.45
N ILE A 56 28.05 -22.23 7.87
CA ILE A 56 27.93 -21.89 6.44
C ILE A 56 28.77 -20.64 6.08
N ALA A 57 28.77 -19.60 6.92
CA ALA A 57 29.61 -18.41 6.73
C ALA A 57 31.12 -18.66 6.90
N ILE A 58 31.51 -19.75 7.57
CA ILE A 58 32.92 -20.15 7.72
C ILE A 58 33.32 -21.17 6.64
N SER A 59 32.39 -22.02 6.17
CA SER A 59 32.64 -22.96 5.06
C SER A 59 32.51 -22.34 3.66
N GLY A 60 31.92 -21.14 3.53
CA GLY A 60 31.75 -20.44 2.27
C GLY A 60 32.92 -19.54 1.87
N ARG A 61 33.85 -19.22 2.79
CA ARG A 61 35.09 -18.54 2.40
C ARG A 61 36.03 -19.57 1.77
N HIS A 62 35.79 -19.87 0.49
CA HIS A 62 36.82 -20.38 -0.42
C HIS A 62 37.84 -19.27 -0.70
N ALA A 63 38.44 -18.73 0.36
CA ALA A 63 39.54 -17.76 0.27
C ALA A 63 40.80 -18.37 -0.38
N GLY A 64 40.77 -19.66 -0.74
CA GLY A 64 41.83 -20.38 -1.45
C GLY A 64 41.62 -20.62 -2.95
N ASP A 65 40.41 -20.42 -3.51
CA ASP A 65 40.11 -20.86 -4.89
C ASP A 65 39.85 -19.73 -5.90
N LEU A 66 39.87 -18.47 -5.45
CA LEU A 66 39.67 -17.29 -6.31
C LEU A 66 40.98 -16.51 -6.41
N THR A 67 41.42 -16.25 -7.65
CA THR A 67 42.54 -15.34 -7.87
C THR A 67 42.14 -13.91 -7.51
N ASP A 68 43.10 -13.04 -7.19
CA ASP A 68 42.84 -11.62 -6.91
C ASP A 68 42.01 -10.94 -8.01
N LEU A 69 42.28 -11.31 -9.26
CA LEU A 69 41.58 -10.80 -10.43
C LEU A 69 40.12 -11.29 -10.49
N GLN A 70 39.86 -12.53 -10.07
CA GLN A 70 38.50 -13.08 -9.96
C GLN A 70 37.74 -12.49 -8.77
N SER A 71 38.38 -12.27 -7.63
CA SER A 71 37.72 -11.61 -6.49
C SER A 71 37.32 -10.19 -6.84
N ARG A 72 38.20 -9.41 -7.49
CA ARG A 72 37.86 -8.07 -8.00
C ARG A 72 36.71 -8.11 -9.00
N PHE A 73 36.69 -9.11 -9.88
CA PHE A 73 35.58 -9.30 -10.81
C PHE A 73 34.25 -9.51 -10.07
N VAL A 74 34.22 -10.35 -9.03
CA VAL A 74 33.01 -10.56 -8.21
C VAL A 74 32.55 -9.27 -7.55
N ASP A 75 33.48 -8.50 -6.97
CA ASP A 75 33.16 -7.22 -6.32
C ASP A 75 32.53 -6.22 -7.30
N GLU A 76 33.15 -6.04 -8.47
CA GLU A 76 32.66 -5.12 -9.49
C GLU A 76 31.34 -5.60 -10.11
N TYR A 77 31.18 -6.90 -10.34
CA TYR A 77 29.96 -7.48 -10.89
C TYR A 77 28.76 -7.27 -9.97
N LEU A 78 28.95 -7.33 -8.66
CA LEU A 78 27.87 -7.11 -7.70
C LEU A 78 27.44 -5.64 -7.59
N ILE A 79 28.10 -4.70 -8.26
CA ILE A 79 27.72 -3.28 -8.28
C ILE A 79 26.67 -3.03 -9.37
N ASP A 80 26.90 -3.48 -10.59
CA ASP A 80 26.07 -3.16 -11.77
C ASP A 80 25.47 -4.38 -12.47
N LEU A 81 25.79 -5.60 -12.03
CA LEU A 81 25.40 -6.87 -12.64
C LEU A 81 25.76 -6.97 -14.14
N ASN A 82 26.80 -6.24 -14.56
CA ASN A 82 27.28 -6.24 -15.94
C ASN A 82 28.64 -6.95 -16.05
N ALA A 83 28.65 -8.11 -16.70
CA ALA A 83 29.84 -8.96 -16.80
C ALA A 83 31.01 -8.26 -17.52
N THR A 84 30.74 -7.58 -18.64
CA THR A 84 31.78 -6.91 -19.44
C THR A 84 32.41 -5.76 -18.69
N LYS A 85 31.59 -4.88 -18.08
CA LYS A 85 32.09 -3.73 -17.31
C LYS A 85 32.80 -4.15 -16.04
N ALA A 86 32.36 -5.23 -15.41
CA ALA A 86 33.03 -5.80 -14.25
C ALA A 86 34.41 -6.36 -14.61
N ALA A 87 34.54 -7.04 -15.76
CA ALA A 87 35.82 -7.55 -16.23
C ALA A 87 36.83 -6.43 -16.53
N ILE A 88 36.41 -5.35 -17.18
CA ILE A 88 37.29 -4.19 -17.44
C ILE A 88 37.80 -3.60 -16.12
N ARG A 89 36.88 -3.33 -15.17
CA ARG A 89 37.23 -2.74 -13.86
C ARG A 89 38.07 -3.65 -12.97
N ALA A 90 37.89 -4.96 -13.10
CA ALA A 90 38.71 -5.95 -12.41
C ALA A 90 40.15 -6.02 -12.93
N GLY A 91 40.41 -5.50 -14.14
CA GLY A 91 41.76 -5.45 -14.76
C GLY A 91 41.98 -6.44 -15.91
N TYR A 92 40.91 -7.01 -16.48
CA TYR A 92 41.02 -7.80 -17.72
C TYR A 92 41.18 -6.90 -18.95
N SER A 93 41.80 -7.43 -20.02
CA SER A 93 41.94 -6.69 -21.28
C SER A 93 40.57 -6.31 -21.85
N GLU A 94 40.41 -5.05 -22.22
CA GLU A 94 39.16 -4.53 -22.80
C GLU A 94 38.72 -5.31 -24.04
N LYS A 95 39.69 -5.76 -24.85
CA LYS A 95 39.43 -6.52 -26.08
C LYS A 95 38.80 -7.89 -25.83
N THR A 96 39.03 -8.48 -24.65
CA THR A 96 38.54 -9.82 -24.29
C THR A 96 37.55 -9.80 -23.12
N ALA A 97 37.28 -8.64 -22.53
CA ALA A 97 36.45 -8.48 -21.34
C ALA A 97 35.03 -9.04 -21.49
N ALA A 98 34.43 -8.96 -22.68
CA ALA A 98 33.11 -9.51 -22.93
C ALA A 98 33.11 -11.05 -22.84
N VAL A 99 34.10 -11.70 -23.47
CA VAL A 99 34.25 -13.15 -23.45
C VAL A 99 34.60 -13.63 -22.04
N ILE A 100 35.62 -13.03 -21.43
CA ILE A 100 36.08 -13.41 -20.09
C ILE A 100 35.00 -13.15 -19.03
N GLY A 101 34.25 -12.06 -19.14
CA GLY A 101 33.13 -11.77 -18.25
C GLY A 101 32.07 -12.86 -18.29
N SER A 102 31.69 -13.30 -19.50
CA SER A 102 30.73 -14.42 -19.66
C SER A 102 31.29 -15.74 -19.13
N GLU A 103 32.56 -16.04 -19.40
CA GLU A 103 33.24 -17.26 -18.94
C GLU A 103 33.33 -17.31 -17.41
N ASN A 104 33.67 -16.18 -16.78
CA ASN A 104 33.77 -16.08 -15.32
C ASN A 104 32.43 -16.30 -14.62
N LEU A 105 31.30 -15.95 -15.25
CA LEU A 105 29.98 -16.24 -14.66
C LEU A 105 29.61 -17.73 -14.70
N ILE A 106 30.20 -18.50 -15.61
CA ILE A 106 29.96 -19.95 -15.76
C ILE A 106 30.83 -20.75 -14.78
N LYS A 107 32.02 -20.25 -14.43
CA LYS A 107 32.95 -20.91 -13.51
C LYS A 107 32.28 -21.16 -12.15
N PRO A 108 32.16 -22.42 -11.68
CA PRO A 108 31.44 -22.76 -10.45
C PRO A 108 31.92 -21.99 -9.21
N ASN A 109 33.22 -21.80 -9.07
CA ASN A 109 33.82 -21.12 -7.91
C ASN A 109 33.40 -19.63 -7.84
N ILE A 110 33.41 -18.95 -9.00
CA ILE A 110 33.02 -17.54 -9.10
C ILE A 110 31.51 -17.40 -8.94
N ALA A 111 30.73 -18.29 -9.57
CA ALA A 111 29.28 -18.31 -9.43
C ALA A 111 28.85 -18.55 -7.97
N ALA A 112 29.49 -19.49 -7.27
CA ALA A 112 29.24 -19.76 -5.85
C ALA A 112 29.56 -18.56 -4.96
N GLU A 113 30.69 -17.88 -5.20
CA GLU A 113 31.07 -16.67 -4.45
C GLU A 113 30.09 -15.51 -4.69
N ILE A 114 29.65 -15.30 -5.92
CA ILE A 114 28.61 -14.32 -6.26
C ILE A 114 27.33 -14.62 -5.48
N GLN A 115 26.91 -15.88 -5.44
CA GLN A 115 25.71 -16.29 -4.70
C GLN A 115 25.86 -16.09 -3.20
N LEU A 116 27.02 -16.44 -2.64
CA LEU A 116 27.32 -16.22 -1.22
C LEU A 116 27.25 -14.73 -0.88
N ARG A 117 27.96 -13.86 -1.62
CA ARG A 117 27.95 -12.41 -1.37
C ARG A 117 26.58 -11.78 -1.59
N LYS A 118 25.77 -12.29 -2.53
CA LYS A 118 24.36 -11.88 -2.67
C LYS A 118 23.56 -12.23 -1.42
N GLN A 119 23.72 -13.43 -0.89
CA GLN A 119 23.06 -13.87 0.35
C GLN A 119 23.54 -13.07 1.57
N GLU A 120 24.83 -12.79 1.69
CA GLU A 120 25.38 -11.97 2.77
C GLU A 120 24.83 -10.54 2.72
N ARG A 121 24.77 -9.93 1.53
CA ARG A 121 24.14 -8.60 1.35
C ARG A 121 22.67 -8.64 1.75
N GLN A 122 21.94 -9.68 1.35
CA GLN A 122 20.52 -9.86 1.70
C GLN A 122 20.33 -10.00 3.21
N GLN A 123 21.21 -10.76 3.89
CA GLN A 123 21.19 -10.90 5.33
C GLN A 123 21.54 -9.59 6.05
N ARG A 124 22.49 -8.81 5.52
CA ARG A 124 22.90 -7.52 6.09
C ARG A 124 21.81 -6.46 5.97
N THR A 125 21.07 -6.42 4.87
CA THR A 125 19.99 -5.44 4.67
C THR A 125 18.67 -5.88 5.31
N GLU A 126 18.55 -7.15 5.72
CA GLU A 126 17.30 -7.77 6.20
C GLU A 126 16.14 -7.70 5.18
N ILE A 127 16.43 -7.33 3.92
CA ILE A 127 15.45 -7.26 2.84
C ILE A 127 15.38 -8.63 2.18
N THR A 128 14.47 -9.47 2.65
CA THR A 128 14.19 -10.75 1.99
C THR A 128 13.23 -10.55 0.82
N ALA A 129 13.21 -11.51 -0.11
CA ALA A 129 12.24 -11.52 -1.21
C ALA A 129 10.79 -11.44 -0.67
N ASP A 130 10.51 -12.15 0.43
CA ASP A 130 9.19 -12.14 1.07
C ASP A 130 8.77 -10.76 1.60
N VAL A 131 9.72 -9.97 2.12
CA VAL A 131 9.45 -8.59 2.57
C VAL A 131 9.06 -7.72 1.39
N VAL A 132 9.82 -7.78 0.30
CA VAL A 132 9.53 -7.03 -0.93
C VAL A 132 8.18 -7.45 -1.52
N LEU A 133 7.91 -8.76 -1.60
CA LEU A 133 6.64 -9.27 -2.13
C LEU A 133 5.45 -8.84 -1.28
N ARG A 134 5.59 -8.82 0.05
CA ARG A 134 4.55 -8.34 0.95
C ARG A 134 4.25 -6.87 0.75
N GLU A 135 5.27 -6.05 0.52
CA GLU A 135 5.09 -4.63 0.24
C GLU A 135 4.42 -4.40 -1.12
N VAL A 136 4.88 -5.11 -2.15
CA VAL A 136 4.27 -5.07 -3.48
C VAL A 136 2.81 -5.53 -3.44
N TRP A 137 2.50 -6.55 -2.64
CA TRP A 137 1.13 -7.01 -2.41
C TRP A 137 0.27 -5.99 -1.67
N GLN A 138 0.82 -5.25 -0.71
CA GLN A 138 0.13 -4.14 -0.02
C GLN A 138 -0.29 -3.05 -1.02
N MET A 139 0.64 -2.60 -1.86
CA MET A 139 0.35 -1.61 -2.90
C MET A 139 -0.74 -2.09 -3.87
N PHE A 140 -0.67 -3.36 -4.30
CA PHE A 140 -1.63 -3.92 -5.24
C PHE A 140 -3.06 -3.92 -4.68
N ARG A 141 -3.23 -4.38 -3.43
CA ARG A 141 -4.56 -4.53 -2.82
C ARG A 141 -5.16 -3.23 -2.26
N ALA A 142 -4.35 -2.22 -2.01
CA ALA A 142 -4.76 -0.96 -1.38
C ALA A 142 -5.99 -0.32 -2.07
N ASP A 143 -6.98 0.17 -1.33
CA ASP A 143 -8.13 0.86 -1.94
C ASP A 143 -7.76 2.31 -2.32
N ALA A 144 -7.85 2.66 -3.60
CA ALA A 144 -7.57 4.01 -4.08
C ALA A 144 -8.56 5.06 -3.52
N ARG A 145 -9.75 4.62 -3.09
CA ARG A 145 -10.78 5.50 -2.52
C ARG A 145 -10.39 6.08 -1.16
N GLU A 146 -9.41 5.48 -0.49
CA GLU A 146 -8.82 6.04 0.73
C GLU A 146 -7.97 7.28 0.45
N LEU A 147 -7.53 7.50 -0.79
CA LEU A 147 -6.76 8.67 -1.22
C LEU A 147 -7.67 9.75 -1.82
N VAL A 148 -8.53 9.33 -2.75
CA VAL A 148 -9.43 10.22 -3.50
C VAL A 148 -10.80 9.59 -3.57
N GLU A 149 -11.82 10.34 -3.20
CA GLU A 149 -13.20 9.91 -3.35
C GLU A 149 -14.03 10.97 -4.07
N VAL A 150 -15.05 10.51 -4.79
CA VAL A 150 -16.09 11.37 -5.33
C VAL A 150 -17.27 11.30 -4.36
N ARG A 151 -17.56 12.41 -3.68
CA ARG A 151 -18.76 12.53 -2.84
C ARG A 151 -19.85 13.22 -3.62
N VAL A 152 -21.03 12.64 -3.61
CA VAL A 152 -22.25 13.25 -4.15
C VAL A 152 -23.06 13.79 -2.99
N GLY A 153 -23.35 15.10 -3.03
CA GLY A 153 -24.14 15.77 -2.01
C GLY A 153 -25.36 16.44 -2.60
N CYS A 154 -26.29 16.83 -1.74
CA CYS A 154 -27.50 17.54 -2.13
C CYS A 154 -27.19 18.89 -2.79
N CYS A 155 -28.06 19.30 -3.72
CA CYS A 155 -28.02 20.66 -4.26
C CYS A 155 -28.59 21.66 -3.24
N ARG A 156 -28.43 22.97 -3.51
CA ARG A 156 -28.96 24.02 -2.64
C ARG A 156 -30.48 24.06 -2.55
N HIS A 157 -31.19 23.32 -3.40
CA HIS A 157 -32.64 23.32 -3.50
C HIS A 157 -33.27 22.02 -2.97
N CYS A 158 -32.45 21.02 -2.62
CA CYS A 158 -32.94 19.69 -2.23
C CYS A 158 -33.88 19.73 -1.03
N TYR A 159 -33.53 20.50 0.00
CA TYR A 159 -34.26 20.52 1.27
C TYR A 159 -34.89 21.88 1.59
N GLY A 160 -34.88 22.82 0.63
CA GLY A 160 -35.50 24.12 0.82
C GLY A 160 -37.01 24.03 0.79
N GLU A 161 -37.67 24.93 1.51
CA GLU A 161 -39.13 25.01 1.47
C GLU A 161 -39.61 25.26 0.03
N GLY A 162 -40.44 24.35 -0.48
CA GLY A 162 -40.88 24.36 -1.88
C GLY A 162 -39.74 24.21 -2.91
N HIS A 163 -38.62 23.59 -2.54
CA HIS A 163 -37.40 23.51 -3.35
C HIS A 163 -36.78 24.86 -3.72
N LYS A 164 -37.07 25.92 -2.95
CA LYS A 164 -36.37 27.19 -3.07
C LYS A 164 -34.93 27.06 -2.57
N ARG A 165 -34.09 28.02 -2.97
CA ARG A 165 -32.65 28.01 -2.66
C ARG A 165 -32.41 28.15 -1.15
N GLN A 166 -31.70 27.19 -0.58
CA GLN A 166 -31.24 27.25 0.81
C GLN A 166 -29.92 28.01 0.92
N ARG A 167 -29.80 28.74 2.03
CA ARG A 167 -28.59 29.46 2.42
C ARG A 167 -27.99 28.82 3.68
N THR A 168 -26.69 29.01 3.87
CA THR A 168 -26.10 28.79 5.20
C THR A 168 -26.53 29.93 6.14
N VAL A 169 -26.39 29.72 7.45
CA VAL A 169 -26.72 30.76 8.45
C VAL A 169 -25.91 32.04 8.19
N ALA A 170 -24.62 31.90 7.89
CA ALA A 170 -23.76 33.04 7.60
C ALA A 170 -24.18 33.78 6.31
N GLU A 171 -24.53 33.04 5.26
CA GLU A 171 -25.04 33.62 4.01
C GLU A 171 -26.35 34.38 4.22
N MET A 172 -27.27 33.84 5.03
CA MET A 172 -28.54 34.51 5.30
C MET A 172 -28.36 35.77 6.16
N ASN A 173 -27.51 35.72 7.19
CA ASN A 173 -27.21 36.91 8.01
C ASN A 173 -26.58 38.01 7.14
N ALA A 174 -25.60 37.67 6.31
CA ALA A 174 -24.98 38.63 5.39
C ALA A 174 -25.97 39.20 4.36
N ALA A 175 -26.94 38.40 3.91
CA ALA A 175 -28.00 38.87 3.01
C ALA A 175 -28.98 39.83 3.73
N ARG A 176 -29.34 39.55 4.98
CA ARG A 176 -30.18 40.43 5.81
C ARG A 176 -29.49 41.73 6.17
N GLU A 177 -28.22 41.70 6.53
CA GLU A 177 -27.42 42.91 6.78
C GLU A 177 -27.38 43.81 5.54
N LYS A 178 -27.05 43.25 4.38
CA LYS A 178 -27.09 43.99 3.11
C LYS A 178 -28.47 44.55 2.78
N TRP A 179 -29.54 43.83 3.13
CA TRP A 179 -30.91 44.29 2.92
C TRP A 179 -31.23 45.51 3.80
N ILE A 180 -30.84 45.45 5.08
CA ILE A 180 -30.99 46.56 6.03
C ILE A 180 -30.16 47.77 5.59
N ASP A 181 -28.90 47.54 5.20
CA ASP A 181 -27.99 48.60 4.73
C ASP A 181 -28.50 49.27 3.46
N SER A 182 -29.24 48.54 2.61
CA SER A 182 -29.91 49.10 1.44
C SER A 182 -31.18 49.92 1.77
N GLY A 183 -31.48 50.11 3.07
CA GLY A 183 -32.62 50.89 3.55
C GLY A 183 -33.97 50.20 3.38
N LYS A 184 -33.98 48.87 3.14
CA LYS A 184 -35.21 48.10 2.93
C LYS A 184 -35.77 47.57 4.25
N VAL A 185 -37.08 47.41 4.31
CA VAL A 185 -37.79 46.95 5.51
C VAL A 185 -37.43 45.49 5.80
N PRO A 186 -36.98 45.14 7.02
CA PRO A 186 -36.57 43.77 7.35
C PRO A 186 -37.67 42.71 7.19
N LEU A 187 -38.93 43.11 7.38
CA LEU A 187 -40.09 42.21 7.29
C LEU A 187 -40.34 41.69 5.86
N ASP A 188 -39.93 42.46 4.85
CA ASP A 188 -40.12 42.13 3.44
C ASP A 188 -38.97 41.31 2.85
N PHE A 189 -38.05 40.83 3.69
CA PHE A 189 -36.92 40.04 3.24
C PHE A 189 -37.35 38.63 2.81
N ASP A 190 -37.08 38.26 1.56
CA ASP A 190 -37.33 36.90 1.06
C ASP A 190 -36.31 35.90 1.65
N GLU A 191 -36.81 35.03 2.53
CA GLU A 191 -36.02 33.97 3.15
C GLU A 191 -35.66 32.84 2.17
N GLU A 192 -36.20 32.86 0.94
CA GLU A 192 -36.07 31.83 -0.09
C GLU A 192 -36.49 30.44 0.45
N GLY A 193 -35.60 29.45 0.40
CA GLY A 193 -35.81 28.11 0.94
C GLY A 193 -35.34 27.95 2.38
N GLY A 194 -35.04 29.06 3.07
CA GLY A 194 -34.63 29.08 4.47
C GLY A 194 -33.13 28.81 4.70
N ILE A 195 -32.77 28.70 5.98
CA ILE A 195 -31.45 28.31 6.45
C ILE A 195 -31.31 26.80 6.54
N GLY A 196 -30.07 26.31 6.47
CA GLY A 196 -29.75 24.90 6.77
C GLY A 196 -29.15 24.12 5.61
N PHE A 197 -28.64 24.80 4.57
CA PHE A 197 -27.92 24.13 3.49
C PHE A 197 -26.72 23.34 4.04
N ASN A 198 -26.72 22.03 3.80
CA ASN A 198 -25.63 21.13 4.17
C ASN A 198 -25.25 20.23 2.97
N PRO A 199 -24.08 20.47 2.32
CA PRO A 199 -23.65 19.70 1.14
C PRO A 199 -23.24 18.25 1.44
N LEU A 200 -23.32 17.83 2.70
CA LEU A 200 -23.07 16.45 3.12
C LEU A 200 -24.33 15.59 3.12
N LEU A 201 -25.52 16.18 3.06
CA LEU A 201 -26.76 15.42 2.98
C LEU A 201 -26.87 14.71 1.62
N PRO A 202 -27.50 13.52 1.58
CA PRO A 202 -27.80 12.87 0.31
C PRO A 202 -28.72 13.76 -0.55
N PRO A 203 -28.70 13.64 -1.88
CA PRO A 203 -29.63 14.39 -2.72
C PRO A 203 -31.08 13.95 -2.47
N HIS A 204 -32.00 14.91 -2.50
CA HIS A 204 -33.42 14.63 -2.34
C HIS A 204 -33.97 13.99 -3.63
N PRO A 205 -34.54 12.77 -3.61
CA PRO A 205 -34.88 12.02 -4.82
C PRO A 205 -35.82 12.75 -5.79
N THR A 206 -36.70 13.60 -5.27
CA THR A 206 -37.67 14.36 -6.07
C THR A 206 -37.27 15.82 -6.28
N CYS A 207 -36.00 16.18 -6.05
CA CYS A 207 -35.58 17.56 -6.23
C CYS A 207 -35.70 17.96 -7.71
N PRO A 208 -36.46 19.01 -8.06
CA PRO A 208 -36.66 19.42 -9.44
C PRO A 208 -35.40 20.02 -10.07
N GLU A 209 -34.49 20.56 -9.25
CA GLU A 209 -33.28 21.25 -9.73
C GLU A 209 -32.14 20.30 -10.09
N CYS A 210 -31.90 19.28 -9.27
CA CYS A 210 -30.84 18.30 -9.54
C CYS A 210 -31.36 16.92 -9.96
N GLY A 211 -32.68 16.77 -10.14
CA GLY A 211 -33.30 15.50 -10.54
C GLY A 211 -33.12 14.34 -9.55
N GLY A 212 -32.70 14.61 -8.32
CA GLY A 212 -32.31 13.58 -7.34
C GLY A 212 -30.87 13.09 -7.44
N ASP A 213 -30.08 13.55 -8.41
CA ASP A 213 -28.68 13.13 -8.59
C ASP A 213 -27.69 13.94 -7.75
N GLY A 214 -28.05 15.17 -7.38
CA GLY A 214 -27.19 16.05 -6.59
C GLY A 214 -25.98 16.59 -7.34
N TYR A 215 -24.97 17.02 -6.61
CA TYR A 215 -23.71 17.52 -7.17
C TYR A 215 -22.51 16.75 -6.62
N SER A 216 -21.69 16.24 -7.55
CA SER A 216 -20.45 15.56 -7.22
C SER A 216 -19.34 16.56 -6.88
N ARG A 217 -18.53 16.23 -5.89
CA ARG A 217 -17.26 16.90 -5.61
C ARG A 217 -16.17 15.87 -5.36
N VAL A 218 -14.96 16.22 -5.75
CA VAL A 218 -13.77 15.42 -5.41
C VAL A 218 -13.34 15.81 -4.00
N VAL A 219 -13.14 14.79 -3.15
CA VAL A 219 -12.58 14.95 -1.81
C VAL A 219 -11.24 14.22 -1.78
N LEU A 220 -10.22 14.97 -1.39
CA LEU A 220 -8.88 14.44 -1.14
C LEU A 220 -8.77 14.16 0.36
N HIS A 221 -8.41 12.94 0.73
CA HIS A 221 -8.27 12.55 2.13
C HIS A 221 -6.94 13.05 2.72
N ASP A 222 -6.90 13.16 4.06
CA ASP A 222 -5.68 13.56 4.77
C ASP A 222 -4.66 12.40 4.76
N THR A 223 -3.58 12.60 4.01
CA THR A 223 -2.55 11.58 3.80
C THR A 223 -1.82 11.17 5.08
N ARG A 224 -1.93 11.95 6.17
CA ARG A 224 -1.35 11.62 7.48
C ARG A 224 -2.11 10.52 8.21
N LYS A 225 -3.32 10.18 7.76
CA LYS A 225 -4.23 9.24 8.44
C LYS A 225 -4.57 8.02 7.59
N LEU A 226 -3.82 7.77 6.52
CA LEU A 226 -4.04 6.63 5.63
C LEU A 226 -3.75 5.31 6.33
N SER A 227 -4.43 4.26 5.86
CA SER A 227 -4.02 2.90 6.19
C SER A 227 -2.61 2.62 5.63
N PRO A 228 -1.86 1.65 6.20
CA PRO A 228 -0.56 1.27 5.66
C PRO A 228 -0.60 0.88 4.19
N GLU A 229 -1.71 0.28 3.74
CA GLU A 229 -1.92 -0.12 2.35
C GLU A 229 -2.07 1.10 1.45
N ALA A 230 -2.98 2.03 1.78
CA ALA A 230 -3.17 3.25 1.01
C ALA A 230 -1.92 4.14 1.02
N ALA A 231 -1.19 4.17 2.15
CA ALA A 231 0.10 4.85 2.24
C ALA A 231 1.15 4.23 1.31
N SER A 232 1.20 2.90 1.18
CA SER A 232 2.11 2.23 0.24
C SER A 232 1.78 2.54 -1.23
N LEU A 233 0.49 2.76 -1.56
CA LEU A 233 0.05 3.11 -2.90
C LEU A 233 0.33 4.58 -3.27
N TYR A 234 0.40 5.47 -2.27
CA TYR A 234 0.61 6.91 -2.46
C TYR A 234 2.03 7.21 -2.97
N ALA A 235 2.14 7.77 -4.17
CA ALA A 235 3.41 8.16 -4.77
C ALA A 235 3.74 9.65 -4.56
N GLY A 236 2.73 10.49 -4.35
CA GLY A 236 2.91 11.92 -4.13
C GLY A 236 1.68 12.75 -4.44
N ALA A 237 1.81 14.08 -4.39
CA ALA A 237 0.78 15.00 -4.82
C ALA A 237 1.42 16.21 -5.52
N LYS A 238 0.75 16.72 -6.55
CA LYS A 238 1.20 17.86 -7.35
C LYS A 238 0.13 18.94 -7.37
N HIS A 239 0.54 20.20 -7.24
CA HIS A 239 -0.36 21.32 -7.49
C HIS A 239 -0.32 21.70 -8.97
N GLY A 240 -1.47 21.61 -9.64
CA GLY A 240 -1.67 22.01 -11.03
C GLY A 240 -2.57 23.25 -11.14
N LYS A 241 -2.84 23.67 -12.37
CA LYS A 241 -3.74 24.81 -12.65
C LYS A 241 -5.18 24.57 -12.16
N ASN A 242 -5.60 23.31 -12.11
CA ASN A 242 -6.97 22.90 -11.79
C ASN A 242 -7.10 22.32 -10.36
N GLY A 243 -6.09 22.53 -9.51
CA GLY A 243 -6.08 22.02 -8.13
C GLY A 243 -4.98 20.99 -7.88
N ILE A 244 -5.18 20.18 -6.84
CA ILE A 244 -4.21 19.18 -6.40
C ILE A 244 -4.50 17.84 -7.08
N GLU A 245 -3.48 17.24 -7.66
CA GLU A 245 -3.50 15.91 -8.27
C GLU A 245 -2.75 14.93 -7.37
N ILE A 246 -3.41 13.85 -6.97
CA ILE A 246 -2.77 12.76 -6.20
C ILE A 246 -2.17 11.77 -7.17
N GLN A 247 -0.88 11.47 -6.99
CA GLN A 247 -0.14 10.49 -7.74
C GLN A 247 -0.10 9.17 -6.97
N MET A 248 -0.35 8.07 -7.69
CA MET A 248 -0.35 6.72 -7.14
C MET A 248 0.64 5.86 -7.91
N HIS A 249 1.15 4.81 -7.26
CA HIS A 249 1.91 3.79 -7.95
C HIS A 249 1.02 3.01 -8.93
N ASP A 250 1.57 2.65 -10.08
CA ASP A 250 0.85 1.90 -11.10
C ASP A 250 0.61 0.45 -10.67
N LYS A 251 -0.66 0.14 -10.41
CA LYS A 251 -1.09 -1.20 -10.03
C LYS A 251 -0.94 -2.23 -11.15
N VAL A 252 -1.03 -1.82 -12.41
CA VAL A 252 -0.89 -2.73 -13.55
C VAL A 252 0.56 -3.19 -13.65
N GLY A 253 1.51 -2.26 -13.64
CA GLY A 253 2.93 -2.58 -13.61
C GLY A 253 3.35 -3.38 -12.37
N ILE A 254 2.69 -3.19 -11.23
CA ILE A 254 2.85 -4.05 -10.04
C ILE A 254 2.34 -5.47 -10.32
N ALA A 255 1.15 -5.63 -10.88
CA ALA A 255 0.56 -6.92 -11.20
C ALA A 255 1.43 -7.73 -12.18
N GLU A 256 1.95 -7.10 -13.23
CA GLU A 256 2.84 -7.75 -14.19
C GLU A 256 4.11 -8.30 -13.53
N LYS A 257 4.70 -7.54 -12.59
CA LYS A 257 5.89 -7.98 -11.83
C LYS A 257 5.55 -9.17 -10.94
N LEU A 258 4.39 -9.16 -10.28
CA LEU A 258 3.90 -10.29 -9.49
C LEU A 258 3.65 -11.53 -10.37
N PHE A 259 3.05 -11.36 -11.54
CA PHE A 259 2.80 -12.45 -12.49
C PHE A 259 4.09 -13.08 -13.02
N LYS A 260 5.10 -12.26 -13.31
CA LYS A 260 6.44 -12.75 -13.67
C LYS A 260 7.07 -13.53 -12.53
N HIS A 261 7.00 -13.02 -11.30
CA HIS A 261 7.54 -13.69 -10.13
C HIS A 261 6.87 -15.04 -9.85
N LEU A 262 5.56 -15.14 -10.05
CA LEU A 262 4.79 -16.38 -9.89
C LEU A 262 4.92 -17.34 -11.08
N GLY A 263 5.64 -16.97 -12.15
CA GLY A 263 5.81 -17.80 -13.34
C GLY A 263 4.53 -17.98 -14.17
N LEU A 264 3.52 -17.13 -13.99
CA LEU A 264 2.22 -17.28 -14.67
C LEU A 264 2.34 -17.15 -16.19
N TYR A 265 3.25 -16.30 -16.67
CA TYR A 265 3.50 -16.18 -18.12
C TYR A 265 4.16 -17.42 -18.71
N GLU A 266 5.10 -18.04 -18.00
CA GLU A 266 5.74 -19.28 -18.46
C GLU A 266 4.75 -20.43 -18.49
N ALA A 267 3.90 -20.54 -17.47
CA ALA A 267 2.82 -21.53 -17.42
C ALA A 267 1.83 -21.34 -18.57
N HIS A 268 1.39 -20.11 -18.82
CA HIS A 268 0.50 -19.76 -19.93
C HIS A 268 1.13 -20.09 -21.29
N ASN A 269 2.41 -19.76 -21.48
CA ASN A 269 3.12 -20.06 -22.72
C ASN A 269 3.25 -21.57 -22.96
N LYS A 270 3.55 -22.36 -21.92
CA LYS A 270 3.59 -23.82 -22.01
C LYS A 270 2.24 -24.41 -22.42
N GLN A 271 1.14 -23.94 -21.82
CA GLN A 271 -0.21 -24.38 -22.18
C GLN A 271 -0.58 -24.03 -23.62
N ARG A 272 -0.27 -22.80 -24.06
CA ARG A 272 -0.54 -22.36 -25.42
C ARG A 272 0.25 -23.17 -26.44
N ASN A 273 1.54 -23.41 -26.18
CA ASN A 273 2.37 -24.20 -27.07
C ASN A 273 1.88 -25.66 -27.13
N ALA A 274 1.50 -26.25 -26.00
CA ALA A 274 0.92 -27.60 -25.96
C ALA A 274 -0.40 -27.68 -26.75
N ALA A 275 -1.25 -26.65 -26.66
CA ALA A 275 -2.48 -26.57 -27.46
C ALA A 275 -2.17 -26.42 -28.97
N GLN A 276 -1.17 -25.63 -29.33
CA GLN A 276 -0.74 -25.46 -30.72
C GLN A 276 -0.13 -26.75 -31.30
N GLU A 277 0.69 -27.45 -30.52
CA GLU A 277 1.26 -28.76 -30.90
C GLU A 277 0.15 -29.81 -31.06
N ALA A 278 -0.82 -29.86 -30.14
CA ALA A 278 -1.96 -30.75 -30.25
C ALA A 278 -2.81 -30.48 -31.50
N LEU A 279 -3.02 -29.20 -31.86
CA LEU A 279 -3.71 -28.82 -33.08
C LEU A 279 -2.91 -29.13 -34.34
N ALA A 280 -1.59 -28.95 -34.31
CA ALA A 280 -0.70 -29.23 -35.44
C ALA A 280 -0.56 -30.74 -35.74
N GLY A 281 -0.79 -31.59 -34.75
CA GLY A 281 -0.77 -33.05 -34.91
C GLY A 281 -2.05 -33.67 -35.47
N LEU A 282 -3.13 -32.89 -35.63
CA LEU A 282 -4.41 -33.36 -36.16
C LEU A 282 -4.42 -33.36 -37.69
N ALA A 283 -5.07 -34.35 -38.29
CA ALA A 283 -5.30 -34.37 -39.73
C ALA A 283 -6.26 -33.25 -40.16
N THR A 284 -6.18 -32.79 -41.40
CA THR A 284 -6.99 -31.68 -41.92
C THR A 284 -8.50 -31.92 -41.79
N SER A 285 -8.94 -33.18 -41.89
CA SER A 285 -10.34 -33.61 -41.68
C SER A 285 -10.78 -33.48 -40.21
N GLU A 286 -9.89 -33.77 -39.26
CA GLU A 286 -10.16 -33.67 -37.83
C GLU A 286 -10.24 -32.20 -37.38
N LEU A 287 -9.37 -31.35 -37.92
CA LEU A 287 -9.42 -29.89 -37.71
C LEU A 287 -10.73 -29.29 -38.24
N LEU A 288 -11.17 -29.68 -39.44
CA LEU A 288 -12.46 -29.26 -40.00
C LEU A 288 -13.66 -29.71 -39.14
N ALA A 289 -13.62 -30.93 -38.60
CA ALA A 289 -14.67 -31.43 -37.70
C ALA A 289 -14.69 -30.70 -36.35
N LEU A 290 -13.53 -30.35 -35.80
CA LEU A 290 -13.38 -29.54 -34.59
C LEU A 290 -13.89 -28.10 -34.80
N GLN A 291 -13.54 -27.50 -35.93
CA GLN A 291 -14.01 -26.16 -36.31
C GLN A 291 -15.54 -26.14 -36.51
N ALA A 292 -16.11 -27.16 -37.17
CA ALA A 292 -17.55 -27.30 -37.33
C ALA A 292 -18.28 -27.47 -35.99
N ARG A 293 -17.71 -28.20 -35.02
CA ARG A 293 -18.28 -28.31 -33.66
C ARG A 293 -18.25 -27.00 -32.87
N LEU A 294 -17.18 -26.21 -32.99
CA LEU A 294 -17.06 -24.93 -32.30
C LEU A 294 -17.99 -23.85 -32.89
N LEU A 295 -18.23 -23.89 -34.21
CA LEU A 295 -19.11 -22.94 -34.90
C LEU A 295 -20.58 -23.37 -34.90
N GLY A 296 -20.87 -24.68 -34.77
CA GLY A 296 -22.23 -25.24 -34.79
C GLY A 296 -22.95 -25.29 -33.44
N GLY A 297 -22.32 -24.86 -32.34
CA GLY A 297 -22.90 -24.86 -30.99
C GLY A 297 -23.82 -23.68 -30.66
N GLY A 298 -24.22 -22.87 -31.66
CA GLY A 298 -24.98 -21.63 -31.48
C GLY A 298 -26.48 -21.71 -31.76
N GLU A 299 -27.02 -22.84 -32.19
CA GLU A 299 -28.46 -23.00 -32.47
C GLU A 299 -29.04 -24.14 -31.64
N GLY A 300 -29.67 -23.81 -30.50
CA GLY A 300 -30.43 -24.76 -29.70
C GLY A 300 -30.55 -24.36 -28.23
N GLY A 301 -31.47 -23.44 -27.93
CA GLY A 301 -31.84 -23.04 -26.57
C GLY A 301 -32.63 -21.75 -26.53
#